data_AF-A0A173DZI3-F1
#
_entry.id   AF-A0A173DZI3-F1
#
_cell.length_a   1.000
_cell.length_b   1.000
_cell.length_c   1.000
_cell.angle_alpha   90.00
_cell.angle_beta   90.00
_cell.angle_gamma   90.00
#
_symmetry.space_group_name_H-M   'P 1'
#
loop_
_entity.id
_entity.type
_entity.pdbx_description
1 polymer ?
#
loop_
_entity_poly.entity_id
_entity_poly.type
_entity_poly.pdbx_seq_one_letter_code
_entity_poly.pdbx_strand_id
1 'polypeptide(L)'
;MRSLVTLSQDLSSILQELSITEQHLETLESFDAIVSTYEKVFSLIHQGMALLSVKNQQCYILSIQPNGAVTKNTLGQVALQPFVPAKQQ
;
A
#
# COMPACT_ATOMS: atom_id res chain seq x y z
N MET A 1 12.42 -4.60 5.46
CA MET A 1 11.10 -4.25 6.02
C MET A 1 11.03 -2.73 6.11
N ARG A 2 10.20 -2.05 5.31
CA ARG A 2 10.02 -0.58 5.42
C ARG A 2 9.19 -0.27 6.68
N SER A 3 9.59 0.75 7.44
CA SER A 3 8.83 1.22 8.62
C SER A 3 7.48 1.80 8.19
N LEU A 4 6.45 1.66 9.04
CA LEU A 4 5.14 2.29 8.87
C LEU A 4 5.26 3.82 8.68
N VAL A 5 6.22 4.44 9.37
CA VAL A 5 6.49 5.89 9.29
C VAL A 5 6.98 6.27 7.89
N THR A 6 7.89 5.48 7.32
CA THR A 6 8.45 5.73 5.98
C THR A 6 7.39 5.56 4.90
N LEU A 7 6.52 4.55 5.02
CA LEU A 7 5.39 4.37 4.11
C LEU A 7 4.41 5.56 4.16
N SER A 8 4.15 6.08 5.36
CA SER A 8 3.28 7.25 5.54
C SER A 8 3.88 8.49 4.86
N GLN A 9 5.18 8.71 5.02
CA GLN A 9 5.88 9.84 4.38
C GLN A 9 5.91 9.71 2.87
N ASP A 10 6.23 8.52 2.34
CA ASP A 10 6.23 8.25 0.89
C ASP A 10 4.84 8.52 0.28
N LEU A 11 3.77 8.06 0.94
CA LEU A 11 2.40 8.30 0.48
C LEU A 11 2.00 9.77 0.56
N SER A 12 2.36 10.47 1.64
CA SER A 12 2.11 11.91 1.76
C SER A 12 2.82 12.72 0.66
N SER A 13 4.05 12.36 0.31
CA SER A 13 4.78 12.99 -0.79
C SER A 13 4.08 12.80 -2.13
N ILE A 14 3.59 11.59 -2.41
CA ILE A 14 2.85 11.29 -3.65
C ILE A 14 1.55 12.10 -3.70
N LEU A 15 0.77 12.15 -2.61
CA LEU A 15 -0.48 12.92 -2.57
C LEU A 15 -0.24 14.42 -2.75
N GLN A 16 0.83 14.95 -2.16
CA GLN A 16 1.21 16.35 -2.35
C GLN A 16 1.56 16.63 -3.82
N GLU A 17 2.37 15.79 -4.44
CA GLU A 17 2.76 15.98 -5.84
C GLU A 17 1.58 15.81 -6.80
N LEU A 18 0.65 14.92 -6.48
CA LEU A 18 -0.59 14.72 -7.23
C LEU A 18 -1.47 15.99 -7.18
N SER A 19 -1.65 16.57 -6.00
CA SER A 19 -2.40 17.83 -5.83
C SER A 19 -1.77 18.99 -6.59
N ILE A 20 -0.44 19.12 -6.57
CA ILE A 20 0.28 20.16 -7.33
C ILE A 20 0.10 19.93 -8.84
N THR A 21 0.20 18.68 -9.29
CA THR A 21 0.08 18.32 -10.70
C THR A 21 -1.33 18.57 -11.23
N GLU A 22 -2.36 18.28 -10.43
CA GLU A 22 -3.76 18.59 -10.77
C GLU A 22 -4.01 20.10 -10.89
N GLN A 23 -3.50 20.90 -9.95
CA GLN A 23 -3.58 22.37 -10.02
C GLN A 23 -2.87 22.92 -11.25
N HIS A 24 -1.72 22.36 -11.62
CA HIS A 24 -1.00 22.78 -12.82
C HIS A 24 -1.82 22.55 -14.08
N LEU A 25 -2.60 21.47 -14.13
CA LEU A 25 -3.42 21.07 -15.26
C LEU A 25 -4.48 22.14 -15.63
N GLU A 26 -4.98 22.89 -14.65
CA GLU A 26 -5.93 24.01 -14.85
C GLU A 26 -5.34 25.18 -15.64
N THR A 27 -4.01 25.27 -15.69
CA THR A 27 -3.28 26.40 -16.31
C THR A 27 -2.69 26.06 -17.68
N LEU A 28 -2.85 24.82 -18.15
CA LEU A 28 -2.25 24.36 -19.39
C LEU A 28 -3.15 24.63 -20.59
N GLU A 29 -2.58 25.23 -21.63
CA GLU A 29 -3.29 25.52 -22.89
C GLU A 29 -2.83 24.62 -24.05
N SER A 30 -1.67 23.97 -23.91
CA SER A 30 -1.13 23.06 -24.91
C SER A 30 -1.65 21.64 -24.71
N PHE A 31 -2.20 21.05 -25.77
CA PHE A 31 -2.66 19.66 -25.75
C PHE A 31 -1.55 18.68 -25.35
N ASP A 32 -0.34 18.83 -25.88
CA ASP A 32 0.79 17.97 -25.55
C ASP A 32 1.18 18.09 -24.06
N ALA A 33 1.13 19.31 -23.52
CA ALA A 33 1.40 19.54 -22.10
C ALA A 33 0.31 18.92 -21.21
N ILE A 34 -0.96 19.02 -21.62
CA ILE A 34 -2.10 18.40 -20.93
C ILE A 34 -1.93 16.87 -20.89
N VAL A 35 -1.65 16.24 -22.04
CA VAL A 35 -1.46 14.79 -22.14
C VAL A 35 -0.29 14.33 -21.27
N SER A 36 0.87 14.98 -21.38
CA SER A 36 2.05 14.64 -20.58
C SER A 36 1.80 14.80 -19.07
N THR A 37 1.00 15.80 -18.68
CA THR A 37 0.62 16.01 -17.29
C THR A 37 -0.33 14.91 -16.79
N TYR A 38 -1.30 14.48 -17.60
CA TYR A 38 -2.13 13.32 -17.27
C TYR A 38 -1.32 12.03 -17.14
N GLU A 39 -0.36 11.78 -18.02
CA GLU A 39 0.56 10.63 -17.89
C GLU A 39 1.31 10.67 -16.55
N LYS A 40 1.76 11.86 -16.12
CA LYS A 40 2.37 12.04 -14.79
C LYS A 40 1.38 11.71 -13.66
N VAL A 41 0.14 12.17 -13.74
CA VAL A 41 -0.91 11.84 -12.75
C VAL A 41 -1.11 10.33 -12.67
N PHE A 42 -1.24 9.64 -13.81
CA PHE A 42 -1.39 8.18 -13.83
C PHE A 42 -0.18 7.46 -13.22
N SER A 43 1.04 7.93 -13.51
CA SER A 43 2.26 7.37 -12.91
C SER A 43 2.27 7.52 -11.38
N LEU A 44 1.89 8.68 -10.85
CA LEU A 44 1.82 8.93 -9.40
C LEU A 44 0.79 8.02 -8.72
N ILE A 45 -0.39 7.85 -9.32
CA ILE A 45 -1.42 6.92 -8.83
C ILE A 45 -0.88 5.49 -8.79
N HIS A 46 -0.22 5.05 -9.87
CA HIS A 46 0.35 3.71 -9.93
C HIS A 46 1.44 3.48 -8.87
N GLN A 47 2.30 4.49 -8.63
CA GLN A 47 3.31 4.42 -7.57
C GLN A 47 2.68 4.32 -6.18
N GLY A 48 1.64 5.12 -5.89
CA GLY A 48 0.90 5.05 -4.63
C GLY A 48 0.24 3.69 -4.42
N MET A 49 -0.40 3.15 -5.46
CA MET A 49 -1.00 1.82 -5.44
C MET A 49 0.05 0.73 -5.19
N ALA A 50 1.21 0.79 -5.83
CA ALA A 50 2.29 -0.16 -5.60
C ALA A 50 2.78 -0.16 -4.14
N LEU A 51 2.90 1.02 -3.51
CA LEU A 51 3.25 1.14 -2.09
C LEU A 51 2.20 0.49 -1.17
N LEU A 52 0.92 0.62 -1.51
CA LEU A 52 -0.19 0.03 -0.74
C LEU A 52 -0.33 -1.48 -0.98
N SER A 53 -0.14 -1.96 -2.20
CA SER A 53 -0.27 -3.37 -2.58
C SER A 53 0.75 -4.28 -1.90
N VAL A 54 1.97 -3.79 -1.63
CA VAL A 54 2.98 -4.56 -0.88
C VAL A 54 2.54 -4.88 0.56
N LYS A 55 1.67 -4.06 1.17
CA LYS A 55 1.16 -4.30 2.52
C LYS A 55 -0.09 -5.17 2.58
N ASN A 56 -0.98 -5.09 1.59
CA ASN A 56 -2.22 -5.89 1.59
C ASN A 56 -2.02 -7.39 1.33
N GLN A 57 -0.82 -7.82 0.92
CA GLN A 57 -0.53 -9.24 0.70
C GLN A 57 -0.11 -10.01 1.97
N GLN A 58 0.08 -9.34 3.11
CA GLN A 58 0.23 -10.05 4.38
C GLN A 58 -1.14 -10.36 4.97
N CYS A 59 -1.81 -11.38 4.44
CA CYS A 59 -2.94 -11.98 5.13
C CYS A 59 -2.42 -12.58 6.43
N TYR A 60 -3.05 -12.27 7.56
CA TYR A 60 -2.77 -12.93 8.82
C TYR A 60 -3.83 -13.99 9.06
N ILE A 61 -3.43 -15.19 9.45
CA ILE A 61 -4.34 -16.26 9.86
C ILE A 61 -4.26 -16.47 11.37
N LEU A 62 -5.31 -17.05 11.93
CA LEU A 62 -5.32 -17.47 13.34
C LEU A 62 -4.25 -18.53 13.57
N SER A 63 -3.49 -18.39 14.66
CA SER A 63 -2.61 -19.45 15.14
C SER A 63 -3.43 -20.48 15.92
N ILE A 64 -3.53 -21.70 15.40
CA ILE A 64 -4.39 -22.76 15.95
C ILE A 64 -3.51 -23.89 16.52
N GLN A 65 -3.84 -24.35 17.73
CA GLN A 65 -3.23 -25.52 18.35
C GLN A 65 -3.74 -26.82 17.67
N PRO A 66 -3.03 -27.96 17.81
CA PRO A 66 -3.47 -29.23 17.20
C PRO A 66 -4.89 -29.70 17.61
N ASN A 67 -5.37 -29.25 18.77
CA ASN A 67 -6.72 -29.52 19.28
C ASN A 67 -7.80 -28.56 18.74
N GLY A 68 -7.46 -27.63 17.83
CA GLY A 68 -8.37 -26.64 17.27
C GLY A 68 -8.52 -25.35 18.07
N ALA A 69 -7.86 -25.21 19.22
CA ALA A 69 -7.95 -24.01 20.03
C ALA A 69 -7.15 -22.83 19.45
N VAL A 70 -7.69 -21.62 19.56
CA VAL A 70 -6.99 -20.38 19.15
C VAL A 70 -5.92 -20.03 20.18
N THR A 71 -4.69 -19.83 19.70
CA THR A 71 -3.55 -19.46 20.54
C THR A 71 -3.67 -18.00 20.96
N LYS A 72 -3.32 -17.70 22.22
CA LYS A 72 -3.27 -16.33 22.75
C LYS A 72 -1.84 -15.96 23.15
N ASN A 73 -1.48 -14.69 23.01
CA ASN A 73 -0.20 -14.16 23.47
C ASN A 73 -0.21 -13.95 25.01
N THR A 74 0.91 -13.48 25.57
CA THR A 74 1.07 -13.20 27.01
C THR A 74 0.14 -12.11 27.55
N LEU A 75 -0.48 -11.33 26.66
CA LEU A 75 -1.48 -10.31 26.97
C LEU A 75 -2.93 -10.84 26.82
N GLY A 76 -3.11 -12.13 26.54
CA GLY A 76 -4.42 -12.75 26.34
C GLY A 76 -5.08 -12.45 25.00
N GLN A 77 -4.38 -11.79 24.07
CA GLN A 77 -4.90 -11.47 22.73
C GLN A 77 -4.67 -12.63 21.78
N VAL A 78 -5.53 -12.77 20.78
CA VAL A 78 -5.40 -13.79 19.73
C VAL A 78 -4.07 -13.64 19.00
N ALA A 79 -3.28 -14.71 18.97
CA ALA A 79 -2.04 -14.75 18.22
C ALA A 79 -2.34 -14.93 16.72
N LEU A 80 -1.78 -14.02 15.92
CA LEU A 80 -1.85 -14.05 14.47
C LEU A 80 -0.52 -14.55 13.92
N GLN A 81 -0.56 -15.33 12.83
CA GLN A 81 0.62 -15.73 12.07
C GLN A 81 0.48 -15.25 10.62
N PRO A 82 1.59 -14.88 9.96
CA PRO A 82 1.56 -14.57 8.54
C PRO A 82 1.05 -15.78 7.74
N PHE A 83 0.16 -15.53 6.77
CA PHE A 83 -0.22 -16.52 5.79
C PHE A 83 0.96 -16.78 4.86
N VAL A 84 1.52 -18.00 4.94
CA VAL A 84 2.49 -18.49 3.98
C VAL A 84 1.76 -19.53 3.13
N PRO A 85 1.52 -19.27 1.83
CA PRO A 85 0.94 -20.27 0.95
C PRO A 85 1.83 -21.52 0.98
N ALA A 86 1.25 -22.69 1.23
CA ALA A 86 1.98 -23.93 1.14
C ALA A 86 2.57 -24.04 -0.27
N LYS A 87 3.88 -24.31 -0.39
CA LYS A 87 4.47 -24.66 -1.67
C LYS A 87 3.75 -25.92 -2.16
N GLN A 88 3.03 -25.82 -3.27
CA GLN A 88 2.47 -26.99 -3.94
C GLN A 88 3.66 -27.89 -4.32
N GLN A 89 3.68 -29.11 -3.76
CA GLN A 89 4.60 -30.18 -4.14
C GLN A 89 4.08 -30.89 -5.38
#